data_AF-A0A1H9XZK7-F1
#
_entry.id   AF-A0A1H9XZK7-F1
#
_cell.length_a   1.000
_cell.length_b   1.000
_cell.length_c   1.000
_cell.angle_alpha   90.00
_cell.angle_beta   90.00
_cell.angle_gamma   90.00
#
_symmetry.space_group_name_H-M   'P 1'
#
loop_
_entity.id
_entity.type
_entity.pdbx_description
1 polymer ?
#
loop_
_entity_poly.entity_id
_entity_poly.type
_entity_poly.pdbx_seq_one_letter_code
_entity_poly.pdbx_strand_id
1 'polypeptide(L)'
;METAAKGAKKGEQRLVTQTTNPKKPGKVWNKPHRGVYSMFVLLYMDGIGHVHPWHVSMYALHGAAEYRNHLSGVYEQLTDEQRKYYDVVATLAARHNPTTHYDAAWTLAHVMNHIRDTGSDPKSTNGVWITPDSERVYLGYDGDPEVIVAYARSLLTK
;
A
#
# COMPACT_ATOMS: atom_id res chain seq x y z
N MET A 1 6.02 -0.02 19.56
CA MET A 1 6.02 -1.20 18.67
C MET A 1 6.11 -2.46 19.54
N GLU A 2 5.37 -3.51 19.20
CA GLU A 2 5.41 -4.81 19.88
C GLU A 2 5.76 -5.90 18.86
N THR A 3 6.66 -6.81 19.22
CA THR A 3 7.00 -8.00 18.43
C THR A 3 6.44 -9.24 19.11
N ALA A 4 5.75 -10.11 18.36
CA ALA A 4 5.22 -11.34 18.91
C ALA A 4 6.34 -12.33 19.27
N ALA A 5 6.38 -12.74 20.54
CA ALA A 5 7.40 -13.68 21.04
C ALA A 5 7.05 -15.16 20.79
N LYS A 6 5.77 -15.50 20.56
CA LYS A 6 5.28 -16.88 20.45
C LYS A 6 4.04 -17.01 19.55
N GLY A 7 3.70 -18.26 19.19
CA GLY A 7 2.54 -18.61 18.38
C GLY A 7 2.77 -18.42 16.88
N ALA A 8 1.69 -18.54 16.09
CA ALA A 8 1.74 -18.46 14.61
C ALA A 8 2.27 -17.12 14.07
N LYS A 9 2.32 -16.08 14.92
CA LYS A 9 2.77 -14.73 14.59
C LYS A 9 4.16 -14.40 15.13
N LYS A 10 4.90 -15.39 15.64
CA LYS A 10 6.23 -15.18 16.22
C LYS A 10 7.16 -14.45 15.23
N GLY A 11 7.74 -13.33 15.67
CA GLY A 11 8.62 -12.48 14.87
C GLY A 11 7.91 -11.34 14.14
N GLU A 12 6.59 -11.39 13.96
CA GLU A 12 5.81 -10.29 13.38
C GLU A 12 5.68 -9.12 14.37
N GLN A 13 5.53 -7.91 13.83
CA GLN A 13 5.43 -6.66 14.57
C GLN A 13 4.02 -6.05 14.47
N ARG A 14 3.64 -5.26 15.47
CA ARG A 14 2.45 -4.40 15.42
C ARG A 14 2.67 -3.06 16.08
N LEU A 15 1.94 -2.05 15.60
CA LEU A 15 1.77 -0.81 16.34
C LEU A 15 0.77 -1.00 17.49
N VAL A 16 1.10 -0.46 18.66
CA VAL A 16 0.20 -0.34 19.80
C VAL A 16 0.08 1.12 20.12
N THR A 17 -1.14 1.65 20.06
CA THR A 17 -1.42 3.08 20.31
C THR A 17 -2.20 3.25 21.62
N GLN A 18 -1.95 4.36 22.29
CA GLN A 18 -2.57 4.73 23.56
C GLN A 18 -3.08 6.16 23.41
N THR A 19 -4.37 6.37 23.63
CA THR A 19 -4.93 7.73 23.61
C THR A 19 -4.44 8.50 24.83
N THR A 20 -4.03 9.75 24.63
CA THR A 20 -3.60 10.67 25.71
C THR A 20 -4.77 11.28 26.48
N ASN A 21 -6.02 11.05 26.04
CA ASN A 21 -7.22 11.51 26.73
C ASN A 21 -7.76 10.42 27.68
N PRO A 22 -7.58 10.54 29.01
CA PRO A 22 -8.19 9.61 29.96
C PRO A 22 -9.71 9.80 29.96
N LYS A 23 -10.48 8.71 30.13
CA LYS A 23 -11.96 8.76 30.10
C LYS A 23 -12.55 9.81 31.05
N LYS A 24 -11.97 9.96 32.25
CA LYS A 24 -12.24 11.01 33.27
C LYS A 24 -11.03 11.14 34.21
N PRO A 25 -10.79 12.30 34.86
CA PRO A 25 -9.80 12.41 35.93
C PRO A 25 -10.00 11.34 37.01
N GLY A 26 -8.92 10.67 37.43
CA GLY A 26 -8.96 9.59 38.43
C GLY A 26 -9.49 8.24 37.95
N LYS A 27 -9.82 8.08 36.66
CA LYS A 27 -10.16 6.77 36.07
C LYS A 27 -8.94 6.12 35.43
N VAL A 28 -8.94 4.78 35.39
CA VAL A 28 -7.92 3.99 34.69
C VAL A 28 -7.89 4.39 33.21
N TRP A 29 -6.68 4.50 32.66
CA TRP A 29 -6.45 4.74 31.24
C TRP A 29 -7.20 3.75 30.35
N ASN A 30 -7.53 4.17 29.13
CA ASN A 30 -8.06 3.25 28.13
C ASN A 30 -7.08 2.10 27.91
N LYS A 31 -7.59 0.91 27.59
CA LYS A 31 -6.72 -0.18 27.16
C LYS A 31 -6.02 0.25 25.86
N PRO A 32 -4.70 0.02 25.73
CA PRO A 32 -4.00 0.30 24.48
C PRO A 32 -4.66 -0.40 23.30
N HIS A 33 -4.83 0.33 22.19
CA HIS A 33 -5.35 -0.22 20.94
C HIS A 33 -4.22 -0.95 20.23
N ARG A 34 -4.44 -2.23 19.94
CA ARG A 34 -3.43 -3.10 19.32
C ARG A 34 -3.76 -3.28 17.84
N GLY A 35 -2.84 -2.88 16.97
CA GLY A 35 -2.94 -3.15 15.55
C GLY A 35 -2.78 -4.64 15.21
N VAL A 36 -2.86 -4.94 13.92
CA VAL A 36 -2.64 -6.27 13.38
C VAL A 36 -1.14 -6.57 13.30
N TYR A 37 -0.77 -7.82 13.51
CA TYR A 37 0.60 -8.28 13.29
C TYR A 37 0.94 -8.31 11.79
N SER A 38 2.14 -7.86 11.45
CA SER A 38 2.67 -7.81 10.08
C SER A 38 4.15 -8.14 10.10
N MET A 39 4.70 -8.59 8.97
CA MET A 39 6.10 -9.03 8.93
C MET A 39 7.05 -7.92 9.36
N PHE A 40 6.74 -6.67 8.99
CA PHE A 40 7.29 -5.50 9.67
C PHE A 40 6.32 -4.32 9.58
N VAL A 41 6.44 -3.36 10.50
CA VAL A 41 5.61 -2.15 10.51
C VAL A 41 6.52 -0.93 10.49
N LEU A 42 6.25 -0.03 9.56
CA LEU A 42 6.91 1.27 9.45
C LEU A 42 5.97 2.35 9.97
N LEU A 43 6.53 3.40 10.55
CA LEU A 43 5.79 4.62 10.88
C LEU A 43 6.22 5.70 9.89
N TYR A 44 5.25 6.31 9.24
CA TYR A 44 5.49 7.47 8.39
C TYR A 44 4.61 8.63 8.85
N MET A 45 5.03 9.85 8.53
CA MET A 45 4.27 11.06 8.80
C MET A 45 3.72 11.58 7.48
N ASP A 46 2.42 11.89 7.42
CA ASP A 46 1.81 12.47 6.24
C ASP A 46 2.07 13.98 6.12
N GLY A 47 1.60 14.58 5.03
CA GLY A 47 1.78 16.01 4.75
C GLY A 47 1.06 16.96 5.73
N ILE A 48 0.18 16.45 6.59
CA ILE A 48 -0.50 17.23 7.64
C ILE A 48 0.06 16.94 9.04
N GLY A 49 1.14 16.16 9.14
CA GLY A 49 1.84 15.88 10.39
C GLY A 49 1.28 14.72 11.20
N HIS A 50 0.37 13.91 10.65
CA HIS A 50 -0.14 12.72 11.32
C HIS A 50 0.76 11.51 11.08
N VAL A 51 1.04 10.76 12.15
CA VAL A 51 1.80 9.51 12.08
C VAL A 51 0.85 8.35 11.76
N HIS A 52 1.16 7.63 10.70
CA HIS A 52 0.43 6.45 10.24
C HIS A 52 1.30 5.19 10.28
N PRO A 53 0.74 4.03 10.63
CA PRO A 53 1.42 2.76 10.46
C PRO A 53 1.27 2.25 9.02
N TRP A 54 2.39 1.84 8.42
CA TRP A 54 2.40 1.01 7.24
C TRP A 54 2.68 -0.45 7.63
N HIS A 55 1.67 -1.28 7.48
CA HIS A 55 1.70 -2.71 7.77
C HIS A 55 2.16 -3.49 6.53
N VAL A 56 3.45 -3.84 6.48
CA VAL A 56 4.00 -4.58 5.33
C VAL A 56 3.76 -6.07 5.53
N SER A 57 2.94 -6.65 4.65
CA SER A 57 2.52 -8.04 4.71
C SER A 57 2.23 -8.61 3.32
N MET A 58 2.19 -9.93 3.21
CA MET A 58 1.86 -10.62 1.96
C MET A 58 0.42 -10.37 1.45
N TYR A 59 -0.41 -9.69 2.24
CA TYR A 59 -1.79 -9.36 1.91
C TYR A 59 -1.97 -7.90 1.45
N ALA A 60 -0.91 -7.08 1.49
CA ALA A 60 -1.03 -5.62 1.33
C ALA A 60 -0.04 -5.01 0.32
N LEU A 61 0.74 -5.85 -0.39
CA LEU A 61 1.71 -5.41 -1.39
C LEU A 61 1.28 -5.78 -2.81
N HIS A 62 0.24 -5.14 -3.33
CA HIS A 62 -0.13 -5.22 -4.74
C HIS A 62 -0.97 -4.01 -5.17
N GLY A 63 -0.94 -3.71 -6.48
CA GLY A 63 -1.81 -2.71 -7.11
C GLY A 63 -1.73 -1.33 -6.47
N ALA A 64 -2.86 -0.62 -6.42
CA ALA A 64 -2.94 0.75 -5.93
C ALA A 64 -2.42 0.93 -4.49
N ALA A 65 -2.60 -0.07 -3.61
CA ALA A 65 -2.08 0.01 -2.25
C ALA A 65 -0.55 0.09 -2.22
N GLU A 66 0.14 -0.73 -3.01
CA GLU A 66 1.59 -0.70 -3.16
C GLU A 66 2.05 0.60 -3.85
N TYR A 67 1.39 1.00 -4.94
CA TYR A 67 1.73 2.19 -5.71
C TYR A 67 1.66 3.47 -4.88
N ARG A 68 0.67 3.60 -3.99
CA ARG A 68 0.58 4.73 -3.03
C ARG A 68 1.86 4.87 -2.20
N ASN A 69 2.45 3.75 -1.77
CA ASN A 69 3.64 3.81 -0.92
C ASN A 69 4.86 4.28 -1.70
N HIS A 70 5.02 3.86 -2.95
CA HIS A 70 6.06 4.40 -3.83
C HIS A 70 5.84 5.88 -4.14
N LEU A 71 4.61 6.28 -4.46
CA LEU A 71 4.27 7.68 -4.72
C LEU A 71 4.47 8.59 -3.51
N SER A 72 4.28 8.07 -2.30
CA SER A 72 4.48 8.83 -1.06
C SER A 72 5.95 9.13 -0.73
N GLY A 73 6.91 8.50 -1.43
CA GLY A 73 8.34 8.61 -1.11
C GLY A 73 8.77 7.82 0.12
N VAL A 74 7.86 7.05 0.76
CA VAL A 74 8.16 6.27 1.96
C VAL A 74 9.09 5.11 1.63
N TYR A 75 8.92 4.46 0.47
CA TYR A 75 9.79 3.37 0.04
C TYR A 75 11.26 3.83 -0.15
N GLU A 76 11.45 5.03 -0.69
CA GLU A 76 12.76 5.61 -0.98
C GLU A 76 13.51 5.97 0.32
N GLN A 77 12.78 6.29 1.39
CA GLN A 77 13.34 6.58 2.72
C GLN A 77 13.75 5.34 3.49
N LEU A 78 13.40 4.14 3.03
CA LEU A 78 13.80 2.90 3.68
C LEU A 78 15.32 2.74 3.63
N THR A 79 15.90 2.25 4.73
CA THR A 79 17.29 1.79 4.74
C THR A 79 17.46 0.58 3.82
N ASP A 80 18.69 0.29 3.39
CA ASP A 80 18.95 -0.87 2.52
C ASP A 80 18.48 -2.20 3.15
N GLU A 81 18.62 -2.33 4.47
CA GLU A 81 18.12 -3.51 5.19
C GLU A 81 16.58 -3.58 5.16
N GLN A 82 15.89 -2.46 5.37
CA GLN A 82 14.43 -2.40 5.30
C GLN A 82 13.90 -2.68 3.89
N ARG A 83 14.57 -2.17 2.85
CA ARG A 83 14.23 -2.49 1.45
C ARG A 83 14.40 -3.97 1.17
N LYS A 84 15.48 -4.59 1.65
CA LYS A 84 15.67 -6.05 1.51
C LYS A 84 14.53 -6.83 2.16
N TYR A 85 14.07 -6.43 3.34
CA TYR A 85 12.90 -7.06 3.97
C TYR A 85 11.61 -6.82 3.17
N TYR A 86 11.41 -5.60 2.67
CA TYR A 86 10.29 -5.27 1.79
C TYR A 86 10.24 -6.17 0.56
N ASP A 87 11.36 -6.30 -0.16
CA ASP A 87 11.44 -7.06 -1.42
C ASP A 87 11.17 -8.55 -1.21
N VAL A 88 11.61 -9.10 -0.07
CA VAL A 88 11.26 -10.47 0.34
C VAL A 88 9.75 -10.60 0.56
N VAL A 89 9.12 -9.64 1.24
CA VAL A 89 7.67 -9.65 1.47
C VAL A 89 6.89 -9.47 0.16
N ALA A 90 7.33 -8.61 -0.75
CA ALA A 90 6.74 -8.43 -2.08
C ALA A 90 6.80 -9.74 -2.89
N THR A 91 7.93 -10.45 -2.83
CA THR A 91 8.07 -11.77 -3.45
C THR A 91 7.09 -12.79 -2.85
N LEU A 92 6.90 -12.77 -1.53
CA LEU A 92 5.94 -13.65 -0.85
C LEU A 92 4.48 -13.28 -1.20
N ALA A 93 4.17 -11.99 -1.31
CA ALA A 93 2.85 -11.49 -1.74
C ALA A 93 2.52 -12.01 -3.14
N ALA A 94 3.45 -11.88 -4.08
CA ALA A 94 3.30 -12.34 -5.46
C ALA A 94 3.07 -13.85 -5.56
N ARG A 95 3.72 -14.64 -4.70
CA ARG A 95 3.49 -16.09 -4.60
C ARG A 95 2.17 -16.44 -3.94
N HIS A 96 1.74 -15.65 -2.98
CA HIS A 96 0.51 -15.89 -2.23
C HIS A 96 -0.74 -15.62 -3.09
N ASN A 97 -0.72 -14.53 -3.88
CA ASN A 97 -1.83 -14.10 -4.72
C ASN A 97 -1.37 -13.79 -6.17
N PRO A 98 -0.93 -14.81 -6.94
CA PRO A 98 -0.31 -14.61 -8.25
C PRO A 98 -1.24 -13.91 -9.25
N THR A 99 -2.53 -14.24 -9.24
CA THR A 99 -3.54 -13.62 -10.11
C THR A 99 -3.68 -12.13 -9.84
N THR A 100 -3.80 -11.72 -8.57
CA THR A 100 -3.92 -10.30 -8.21
C THR A 100 -2.69 -9.49 -8.64
N HIS A 101 -1.49 -10.07 -8.51
CA HIS A 101 -0.26 -9.41 -8.97
C HIS A 101 -0.18 -9.34 -10.50
N TYR A 102 -0.60 -10.39 -11.19
CA TYR A 102 -0.71 -10.39 -12.64
C TYR A 102 -1.70 -9.31 -13.11
N ASP A 103 -2.90 -9.27 -12.55
CA ASP A 103 -3.94 -8.30 -12.90
C ASP A 103 -3.48 -6.86 -12.65
N ALA A 104 -2.79 -6.61 -11.52
CA ALA A 104 -2.22 -5.30 -11.21
C ALA A 104 -1.16 -4.88 -12.24
N ALA A 105 -0.22 -5.78 -12.57
CA ALA A 105 0.82 -5.52 -13.56
C ALA A 105 0.24 -5.32 -14.96
N TRP A 106 -0.72 -6.15 -15.35
CA TRP A 106 -1.44 -6.07 -16.62
C TRP A 106 -2.21 -4.75 -16.75
N THR A 107 -2.92 -4.36 -15.68
CA THR A 107 -3.64 -3.07 -15.61
C THR A 107 -2.68 -1.90 -15.75
N LEU A 108 -1.59 -1.89 -14.97
CA LEU A 108 -0.58 -0.84 -15.03
C LEU A 108 0.01 -0.72 -16.43
N ALA A 109 0.32 -1.83 -17.10
CA ALA A 109 0.83 -1.83 -18.46
C ALA A 109 -0.17 -1.21 -19.46
N HIS A 110 -1.46 -1.51 -19.36
CA HIS A 110 -2.49 -0.90 -20.23
C HIS A 110 -2.59 0.61 -20.02
N VAL A 111 -2.58 1.06 -18.76
CA VAL A 111 -2.59 2.48 -18.42
C VAL A 111 -1.34 3.18 -18.96
N MET A 112 -0.15 2.60 -18.75
CA MET A 112 1.11 3.15 -19.25
C MET A 112 1.13 3.24 -20.78
N ASN A 113 0.69 2.19 -21.48
CA ASN A 113 0.62 2.18 -22.94
C ASN A 113 -0.34 3.28 -23.44
N HIS A 114 -1.53 3.40 -22.84
CA HIS A 114 -2.48 4.45 -23.23
C HIS A 114 -1.93 5.86 -23.04
N ILE A 115 -1.29 6.14 -21.89
CA ILE A 115 -0.69 7.44 -21.61
C ILE A 115 0.43 7.71 -22.61
N ARG A 116 1.27 6.71 -22.92
CA ARG A 116 2.34 6.86 -23.91
C ARG A 116 1.81 7.15 -25.31
N ASP A 117 0.76 6.44 -25.72
CA ASP A 117 0.26 6.49 -27.10
C ASP A 117 -0.63 7.71 -27.36
N THR A 118 -1.31 8.24 -26.33
CA THR A 118 -2.29 9.33 -26.47
C THR A 118 -1.93 10.62 -25.73
N GLY A 119 -0.94 10.57 -24.82
CA GLY A 119 -0.62 11.66 -23.89
C GLY A 119 -1.65 11.89 -22.78
N SER A 120 -2.81 11.21 -22.83
CA SER A 120 -3.97 11.45 -21.97
C SER A 120 -4.14 10.35 -20.92
N ASP A 121 -4.80 10.70 -19.81
CA ASP A 121 -5.14 9.74 -18.77
C ASP A 121 -6.40 8.93 -19.15
N PRO A 122 -6.45 7.62 -18.82
CA PRO A 122 -7.63 6.82 -19.04
C PRO A 122 -8.80 7.34 -18.20
N LYS A 123 -9.97 7.48 -18.85
CA LYS A 123 -11.21 7.88 -18.17
C LYS A 123 -11.98 6.64 -17.75
N SER A 124 -12.08 6.41 -16.44
CA SER A 124 -12.89 5.32 -15.89
C SER A 124 -14.26 5.78 -15.43
N THR A 125 -15.22 4.87 -15.44
CA THR A 125 -16.54 5.03 -14.80
C THR A 125 -16.74 3.86 -13.85
N ASN A 126 -17.04 4.14 -12.59
CA ASN A 126 -17.16 3.13 -11.52
C ASN A 126 -15.94 2.19 -11.48
N GLY A 127 -14.73 2.75 -11.56
CA GLY A 127 -13.50 1.97 -11.49
C GLY A 127 -13.15 1.15 -12.73
N VAL A 128 -13.93 1.24 -13.81
CA VAL A 128 -13.65 0.52 -15.05
C VAL A 128 -13.38 1.51 -16.17
N TRP A 129 -12.27 1.34 -16.86
CA TRP A 129 -11.95 2.03 -18.10
C TRP A 129 -12.23 1.11 -19.29
N ILE A 130 -12.93 1.64 -20.30
CA ILE A 130 -13.10 0.97 -21.59
C ILE A 130 -12.04 1.53 -22.53
N THR A 131 -11.14 0.67 -22.99
CA THR A 131 -10.06 1.04 -23.91
C THR A 131 -10.61 1.42 -25.30
N PRO A 132 -9.83 2.10 -26.15
CA PRO A 132 -10.26 2.42 -27.52
C PRO A 132 -10.66 1.21 -28.37
N ASP A 133 -10.08 0.03 -28.09
CA ASP A 133 -10.38 -1.26 -28.72
C ASP A 133 -11.50 -2.05 -28.01
N SER A 134 -12.26 -1.40 -27.12
CA SER A 134 -13.41 -1.95 -26.38
C SER A 134 -13.08 -3.04 -25.35
N GLU A 135 -11.82 -3.12 -24.91
CA GLU A 135 -11.43 -3.94 -23.78
C GLU A 135 -11.81 -3.28 -22.44
N ARG A 136 -12.12 -4.10 -21.44
CA ARG A 136 -12.49 -3.66 -20.09
C ARG A 136 -11.29 -3.78 -19.15
N VAL A 137 -10.76 -2.65 -18.70
CA VAL A 137 -9.65 -2.58 -17.75
C VAL A 137 -10.18 -2.09 -16.39
N TYR A 138 -10.00 -2.89 -15.34
CA TYR A 138 -10.42 -2.52 -13.99
C TYR A 138 -9.31 -1.75 -13.27
N LEU A 139 -9.60 -0.51 -12.86
CA LEU A 139 -8.67 0.42 -12.21
C LEU A 139 -8.87 0.53 -10.69
N GLY A 140 -9.72 -0.31 -10.08
CA GLY A 140 -10.04 -0.22 -8.65
C GLY A 140 -11.16 0.80 -8.34
N TYR A 141 -11.46 0.99 -7.06
CA TYR A 141 -12.45 1.96 -6.57
C TYR A 141 -11.78 3.05 -5.71
N ASP A 142 -12.54 4.06 -5.30
CA ASP A 142 -12.17 4.99 -4.21
C ASP A 142 -10.73 5.54 -4.28
N GLY A 143 -10.42 6.29 -5.33
CA GLY A 143 -9.10 6.92 -5.50
C GLY A 143 -8.01 5.99 -6.05
N ASP A 144 -8.28 4.70 -6.23
CA ASP A 144 -7.34 3.77 -6.88
C ASP A 144 -7.02 4.17 -8.34
N PRO A 145 -7.98 4.58 -9.19
CA PRO A 145 -7.68 4.98 -10.56
C PRO A 145 -6.63 6.10 -10.65
N GLU A 146 -6.76 7.12 -9.81
CA GLU A 146 -5.86 8.27 -9.73
C GLU A 146 -4.44 7.84 -9.31
N VAL A 147 -4.34 6.90 -8.37
CA VAL A 147 -3.07 6.34 -7.92
C VAL A 147 -2.39 5.55 -9.01
N ILE A 148 -3.12 4.67 -9.71
CA ILE A 148 -2.56 3.86 -10.80
C ILE A 148 -2.04 4.77 -11.91
N VAL A 149 -2.81 5.79 -12.28
CA VAL A 149 -2.42 6.79 -13.29
C VAL A 149 -1.20 7.60 -12.84
N ALA A 150 -1.20 8.11 -11.61
CA ALA A 150 -0.07 8.86 -11.06
C ALA A 150 1.21 8.01 -11.04
N TYR A 151 1.10 6.74 -10.63
CA TYR A 151 2.22 5.82 -10.61
C TYR A 151 2.71 5.50 -12.02
N ALA A 152 1.82 5.21 -12.96
CA ALA A 152 2.15 5.04 -14.38
C ALA A 152 2.92 6.25 -14.93
N ARG A 153 2.46 7.47 -14.66
CA ARG A 153 3.17 8.70 -15.08
C ARG A 153 4.55 8.79 -14.45
N SER A 154 4.69 8.49 -13.16
CA SER A 154 5.99 8.52 -12.47
C SER A 154 7.03 7.57 -13.08
N LEU A 155 6.57 6.46 -13.68
CA LEU A 155 7.43 5.50 -14.37
C LEU A 155 7.79 5.95 -15.79
N LEU A 156 6.91 6.70 -16.46
CA LEU A 156 7.12 7.21 -17.82
C LEU A 156 8.00 8.47 -17.88
N THR A 157 8.16 9.18 -16.76
CA THR A 157 8.97 10.42 -16.67
C THR A 157 10.43 10.18 -16.26
N LYS A 158 10.82 8.93 -16.00
CA LYS A 158 12.20 8.53 -15.69
C LYS A 158 12.97 8.23 -16.96
#